data_AF-A0A9R1V2E2-F1
#
_entry.id   AF-A0A9R1V2E2-F1
#
_cell.length_a   1.000
_cell.length_b   1.000
_cell.length_c   1.000
_cell.angle_alpha   90.00
_cell.angle_beta   90.00
_cell.angle_gamma   90.00
#
_symmetry.space_group_name_H-M   'P 1'
#
loop_
_entity.id
_entity.type
_entity.pdbx_description
1 polymer ?
#
loop_
_entity_poly.entity_id
_entity_poly.type
_entity_poly.pdbx_seq_one_letter_code
_entity_poly.pdbx_strand_id
1 'polypeptide(L)'
;MAYKENIECDWIIDWGCIEYITHLSHILDNKKATSLEELVIAAGDSILVKGKGDHTLLGGAKVKGVLYIPDFNCNLLYVSLLSHALQ
;
A
#
# COMPACT_ATOMS: atom_id res chain seq x y z
N MET A 1 -0.27 -24.72 20.19
CA MET A 1 -0.22 -23.33 19.70
C MET A 1 0.19 -23.39 18.25
N ALA A 2 -0.75 -23.20 17.33
CA ALA A 2 -0.43 -23.21 15.91
C ALA A 2 0.28 -21.89 15.59
N TYR A 3 1.48 -21.98 15.04
CA TYR A 3 2.12 -20.87 14.34
C TYR A 3 1.19 -20.52 13.19
N LYS A 4 0.38 -19.49 13.37
CA LYS A 4 -0.31 -18.85 12.26
C LYS A 4 0.84 -18.29 11.43
N GLU A 5 1.09 -18.85 10.26
CA GLU A 5 1.98 -18.23 9.30
C GLU A 5 1.52 -16.77 9.19
N ASN A 6 2.33 -15.84 9.72
CA ASN A 6 2.30 -14.48 9.26
C ASN A 6 2.72 -14.62 7.80
N ILE A 7 1.76 -14.87 6.92
CA ILE A 7 1.95 -14.59 5.50
C ILE A 7 2.03 -13.09 5.48
N GLU A 8 3.28 -12.65 5.60
CA GLU A 8 3.69 -11.31 5.91
C GLU A 8 3.02 -10.35 4.93
N CYS A 9 2.61 -9.19 5.43
CA CYS A 9 2.46 -8.01 4.59
C CYS A 9 3.84 -7.62 4.09
N ASP A 10 4.44 -8.43 3.22
CA ASP A 10 5.74 -8.15 2.65
C ASP A 10 5.56 -6.94 1.75
N TRP A 11 6.32 -5.90 2.09
CA TRP A 11 6.36 -4.66 1.36
C TRP A 11 7.61 -4.67 0.48
N ILE A 12 7.40 -4.60 -0.82
CA ILE A 12 8.48 -4.39 -1.76
C ILE A 12 8.80 -2.91 -1.76
N ILE A 13 10.06 -2.60 -1.50
CA ILE A 13 10.58 -1.25 -1.55
C ILE A 13 10.86 -0.91 -3.02
N ASP A 14 10.12 0.05 -3.56
CA ASP A 14 10.27 0.50 -4.95
C ASP A 14 10.60 2.00 -4.99
N TRP A 15 11.72 2.32 -5.62
CA TRP A 15 12.22 3.69 -5.78
C TRP A 15 11.53 4.43 -6.93
N GLY A 16 10.94 3.70 -7.88
CA GLY A 16 10.20 4.25 -9.00
C GLY A 16 8.70 4.41 -8.73
N CYS A 17 8.21 3.91 -7.60
CA CYS A 17 6.82 4.10 -7.21
C CYS A 17 6.58 5.54 -6.73
N ILE A 18 5.38 6.06 -6.89
CA ILE A 18 5.01 7.41 -6.41
C ILE A 18 3.96 7.36 -5.29
N GLU A 19 3.35 6.19 -5.07
CA GLU A 19 2.25 5.98 -4.14
C GLU A 19 2.50 4.73 -3.31
N TYR A 20 1.88 4.65 -2.14
CA TYR A 20 1.87 3.40 -1.37
C TYR A 20 0.70 2.54 -1.85
N ILE A 21 0.96 1.26 -2.15
CA ILE A 21 -0.05 0.38 -2.74
C ILE A 21 -0.14 -0.91 -1.93
N THR A 22 -1.36 -1.37 -1.67
CA THR A 22 -1.62 -2.71 -1.15
C THR A 22 -2.75 -3.38 -1.91
N HIS A 23 -2.64 -4.69 -2.08
CA HIS A 23 -3.73 -5.54 -2.55
C HIS A 23 -4.54 -6.15 -1.38
N LEU A 24 -4.14 -5.88 -0.14
CA LEU A 24 -4.74 -6.46 1.06
C LEU A 24 -5.64 -5.46 1.76
N SER A 25 -6.92 -5.40 1.39
CA SER A 25 -7.81 -4.41 2.02
C SER A 25 -7.87 -4.53 3.55
N HIS A 26 -7.77 -5.73 4.11
CA HIS A 26 -7.95 -5.96 5.56
C HIS A 26 -6.85 -5.35 6.44
N ILE A 27 -5.71 -4.95 5.86
CA ILE A 27 -4.57 -4.37 6.61
C ILE A 27 -4.69 -2.85 6.76
N LEU A 28 -5.67 -2.25 6.06
CA LEU A 28 -5.88 -0.82 6.05
C LEU A 28 -6.81 -0.39 7.20
N ASP A 29 -6.34 0.58 7.94
CA ASP A 29 -7.10 1.36 8.92
C ASP A 29 -7.72 2.59 8.27
N ASN A 30 -8.74 3.17 8.91
CA ASN A 30 -9.37 4.43 8.49
C ASN A 30 -9.77 4.48 7.00
N LYS A 31 -10.25 3.34 6.47
CA LYS A 31 -10.64 3.21 5.07
C LYS A 31 -11.63 4.30 4.69
N LYS A 32 -11.32 5.01 3.61
CA LYS A 32 -12.24 5.91 2.94
C LYS A 32 -12.59 5.30 1.60
N ALA A 33 -13.87 5.41 1.25
CA ALA A 33 -14.27 5.23 -0.14
C ALA A 33 -13.62 6.38 -0.93
N THR A 34 -12.74 6.03 -1.86
CA THR A 34 -12.23 6.99 -2.83
C THR A 34 -13.25 7.08 -3.95
N SER A 35 -13.34 8.25 -4.61
CA SER A 35 -13.80 8.30 -6.00
C SER A 35 -13.09 7.20 -6.80
N LEU A 36 -13.76 6.61 -7.78
CA LEU A 36 -13.13 5.66 -8.71
C LEU A 36 -12.01 6.42 -9.45
N GLU A 37 -10.81 6.37 -8.89
CA GLU A 37 -9.60 6.98 -9.42
C GLU A 37 -8.82 5.91 -10.17
N GLU A 38 -8.28 6.28 -11.32
CA GLU A 38 -7.41 5.42 -12.11
C GLU A 38 -5.95 5.83 -11.88
N LEU A 39 -5.10 4.84 -11.63
CA LEU A 39 -3.66 4.99 -11.58
C LEU A 39 -3.08 4.48 -12.90
N VAL A 40 -2.34 5.34 -13.61
CA VAL A 40 -1.58 4.93 -14.79
C VAL A 40 -0.26 4.32 -14.33
N ILE A 41 -0.05 3.04 -14.63
CA ILE A 41 1.21 2.35 -14.30
C ILE A 41 2.25 2.52 -15.41
N ALA A 42 3.51 2.16 -15.12
CA ALA A 42 4.63 2.32 -16.05
C ALA A 42 4.45 1.59 -17.40
N ALA A 43 3.64 0.53 -17.44
CA ALA A 43 3.29 -0.17 -18.68
C ALA A 43 2.36 0.65 -19.61
N GLY A 44 1.80 1.77 -19.12
CA GLY A 44 0.83 2.60 -19.83
C GLY A 44 -0.63 2.23 -19.56
N ASP A 45 -0.87 1.14 -18.84
CA ASP A 45 -2.22 0.70 -18.47
C ASP A 45 -2.80 1.53 -17.31
N SER A 46 -4.10 1.78 -17.36
CA SER A 46 -4.86 2.33 -16.23
C SER A 46 -5.37 1.20 -15.33
N ILE A 47 -5.14 1.34 -14.03
CA ILE A 47 -5.62 0.40 -13.01
C ILE A 47 -6.52 1.12 -12.03
N LEU A 48 -7.64 0.49 -11.68
CA LEU A 48 -8.65 1.09 -10.83
C LEU A 48 -8.30 1.00 -9.34
N VAL A 49 -8.28 2.15 -8.67
CA VAL A 49 -8.15 2.24 -7.22
C VAL A 49 -9.50 1.97 -6.57
N LYS A 50 -9.55 0.96 -5.68
CA LYS A 50 -10.78 0.53 -5.00
C LYS A 50 -10.98 1.16 -3.62
N GLY A 51 -9.97 1.84 -3.10
CA GLY A 51 -10.07 2.56 -1.84
C GLY A 51 -8.75 3.17 -1.40
N LYS A 52 -8.79 3.88 -0.28
CA LYS A 52 -7.62 4.49 0.34
C LYS A 52 -7.72 4.37 1.86
N GLY A 53 -6.59 4.11 2.52
CA GLY A 53 -6.53 3.97 3.97
C GLY A 53 -5.16 4.27 4.53
N ASP A 54 -4.99 4.03 5.81
CA ASP A 54 -3.70 4.09 6.49
C ASP A 54 -3.22 2.67 6.80
N HIS A 55 -1.92 2.50 7.00
CA HIS A 55 -1.35 1.25 7.49
C HIS A 55 -0.22 1.53 8.48
N THR A 56 -0.16 0.76 9.56
CA THR A 56 0.96 0.79 10.50
C THR A 56 1.92 -0.35 10.19
N LEU A 57 3.13 -0.01 9.76
CA LEU A 57 4.20 -0.95 9.48
C LEU A 57 4.68 -1.64 10.77
N LEU A 58 5.35 -2.78 10.59
CA LEU A 58 6.16 -3.38 11.64
C LEU A 58 7.16 -2.35 12.18
N GLY A 59 7.15 -2.13 13.49
CA GLY A 59 7.92 -1.04 14.13
C GLY A 59 7.10 0.21 14.46
N GLY A 60 5.81 0.25 14.13
CA GLY A 60 4.89 1.30 14.58
C GLY A 60 4.85 2.55 13.69
N ALA A 61 5.66 2.61 12.63
CA ALA A 61 5.63 3.69 11.66
C ALA A 61 4.30 3.69 10.91
N LYS A 62 3.61 4.85 10.89
CA LYS A 62 2.31 4.98 10.24
C LYS A 62 2.45 5.56 8.84
N VAL A 63 2.02 4.79 7.85
CA VAL A 63 1.92 5.18 6.44
C VAL A 63 0.49 5.62 6.17
N LYS A 64 0.32 6.84 5.65
CA LYS A 64 -1.00 7.40 5.35
C LYS A 64 -1.30 7.32 3.86
N GLY A 65 -2.57 7.18 3.53
CA GLY A 65 -3.03 7.29 2.16
C GLY A 65 -2.60 6.13 1.24
N VAL A 66 -2.40 4.94 1.79
CA VAL A 66 -2.16 3.71 1.04
C VAL A 66 -3.36 3.42 0.13
N LEU A 67 -3.10 3.23 -1.15
CA LEU A 67 -4.08 2.87 -2.16
C LEU A 67 -4.38 1.37 -2.09
N TYR A 68 -5.66 1.03 -2.12
CA TYR A 68 -6.12 -0.36 -2.25
C TYR A 68 -6.36 -0.67 -3.72
N ILE A 69 -5.53 -1.56 -4.27
CA ILE A 69 -5.62 -2.04 -5.66
C ILE A 69 -5.57 -3.57 -5.63
N PRO A 70 -6.72 -4.27 -5.71
CA PRO A 70 -6.76 -5.73 -5.62
C PRO A 70 -6.10 -6.45 -6.79
N ASP A 71 -5.91 -5.77 -7.92
CA ASP A 71 -5.34 -6.34 -9.14
C ASP A 71 -3.80 -6.47 -9.05
N PHE A 72 -3.18 -5.94 -7.99
CA PHE A 72 -1.76 -6.10 -7.72
C PHE A 72 -1.50 -7.40 -6.95
N ASN A 73 -0.30 -7.96 -7.13
CA ASN A 73 0.11 -9.20 -6.45
C ASN A 73 1.09 -8.95 -5.29
N CYS A 74 1.38 -7.69 -4.96
CA CYS A 74 2.32 -7.32 -3.91
C CYS A 74 1.91 -6.01 -3.23
N ASN A 75 2.56 -5.67 -2.11
CA ASN A 75 2.47 -4.36 -1.49
C ASN A 75 3.71 -3.54 -1.87
N LEU A 76 3.54 -2.26 -2.18
CA LEU A 76 4.61 -1.38 -2.62
C LEU A 76 4.80 -0.22 -1.64
N LEU A 77 6.03 -0.09 -1.13
CA LEU A 77 6.50 1.04 -0.33
C LEU A 77 7.40 1.94 -1.16
N TYR A 78 7.08 3.23 -1.15
CA TYR A 78 7.92 4.25 -1.77
C TYR A 78 8.97 4.80 -0.78
N VAL A 79 10.25 4.77 -1.17
CA VAL A 79 11.40 5.12 -0.30
C VAL A 79 11.47 6.58 0.07
N SER A 80 11.28 7.51 -0.87
CA SER A 80 11.54 8.93 -0.57
C SER A 80 10.50 9.47 0.42
N LEU A 81 9.28 8.93 0.38
CA LEU A 81 8.21 9.33 1.28
C LEU A 81 8.36 8.69 2.68
N LEU A 82 9.03 7.53 2.78
CA LEU A 82 9.49 6.97 4.06
C LEU A 82 10.59 7.83 4.69
N SER A 83 11.54 8.33 3.90
CA SER A 83 12.63 9.16 4.45
C SER A 83 12.13 10.49 5.06
N HIS A 84 11.05 11.07 4.54
CA HIS A 84 10.41 12.23 5.13
C HIS A 84 9.53 11.93 6.34
N ALA A 85 8.99 10.71 6.45
CA ALA A 85 8.14 10.29 7.58
C ALA A 85 8.94 9.80 8.80
N LEU A 86 10.24 9.50 8.63
CA LEU A 86 11.14 8.97 9.65
C LEU A 86 12.11 10.03 10.23
N GLN A 87 11.94 11.31 9.88
CA GLN A 87 12.64 12.45 10.52
C GLN A 87 11.81 13.03 11.66
#